data_AF-A0A1Y1T5I9-F1
#
_entry.id   AF-A0A1Y1T5I9-F1
#
_cell.length_a   1.000
_cell.length_b   1.000
_cell.length_c   1.000
_cell.angle_alpha   90.00
_cell.angle_beta   90.00
_cell.angle_gamma   90.00
#
_symmetry.space_group_name_H-M   'P 1'
#
loop_
_entity.id
_entity.type
_entity.pdbx_description
1 polymer ?
#
loop_
_entity_poly.entity_id
_entity_poly.type
_entity_poly.pdbx_seq_one_letter_code
_entity_poly.pdbx_strand_id
1 'polypeptide(L)'
;MIKKSFIILFALLAFACKNNTKDQSKNSSGKEVNVEQNETNVDEENDINKYDNIDNLEESVDTSKTNSAAGEISGRYTKEGEADEACNCYCVEVSLTGNSEFCLQPDRMYINVRFEKTANGYNAFYVSPSSKNTNKDLPWDDFDKDEAIATLQPTKTGLKLDWLGFKIEGQLATDYAIFGKKTLEGNFTKS
;
A
#
# COMPACT_ATOMS: atom_id res chain seq x y z
N MET A 1 35.23 -44.86 23.50
CA MET A 1 35.32 -45.59 22.21
C MET A 1 34.07 -46.41 22.04
N ILE A 2 33.16 -46.04 21.11
CA ILE A 2 32.28 -46.96 20.38
C ILE A 2 32.21 -46.36 18.96
N LYS A 3 32.49 -47.22 17.98
CA LYS A 3 32.69 -46.91 16.57
C LYS A 3 31.50 -47.45 15.79
N LYS A 4 31.10 -46.67 14.77
CA LYS A 4 30.60 -47.07 13.45
C LYS A 4 29.13 -47.49 13.26
N SER A 5 28.45 -46.62 12.49
CA SER A 5 27.83 -46.87 11.17
C SER A 5 26.48 -47.58 11.09
N PHE A 6 25.55 -46.96 10.32
CA PHE A 6 24.67 -47.49 9.25
C PHE A 6 23.67 -46.36 8.88
N ILE A 7 23.83 -45.60 7.79
CA ILE A 7 23.30 -45.76 6.40
C ILE A 7 21.81 -46.19 6.34
N ILE A 8 21.05 -45.57 5.39
CA ILE A 8 19.73 -45.93 4.78
C ILE A 8 18.67 -44.84 5.11
N LEU A 9 17.90 -44.21 4.20
CA LEU A 9 17.59 -44.44 2.79
C LEU A 9 17.03 -43.16 2.13
N PHE A 10 17.30 -43.05 0.84
CA PHE A 10 16.57 -42.32 -0.19
C PHE A 10 15.03 -42.48 -0.12
N ALA A 11 14.28 -41.40 -0.32
CA ALA A 11 12.93 -41.48 -0.88
C ALA A 11 12.64 -40.24 -1.74
N LEU A 12 12.96 -40.38 -3.03
CA LEU A 12 12.39 -39.61 -4.12
C LEU A 12 10.86 -39.76 -4.11
N LEU A 13 10.14 -38.64 -4.11
CA LEU A 13 8.82 -38.56 -4.73
C LEU A 13 8.75 -37.29 -5.58
N ALA A 14 9.14 -37.46 -6.84
CA ALA A 14 8.72 -36.61 -7.92
C ALA A 14 7.23 -36.89 -8.18
N PHE A 15 6.36 -35.95 -7.85
CA PHE A 15 5.00 -35.94 -8.39
C PHE A 15 4.96 -35.10 -9.66
N ALA A 16 4.39 -35.74 -10.68
CA ALA A 16 4.43 -35.40 -12.08
C ALA A 16 3.68 -34.12 -12.46
N CYS A 17 4.21 -33.42 -13.46
CA CYS A 17 3.48 -32.48 -14.30
C CYS A 17 2.23 -33.15 -14.90
N LYS A 18 1.07 -32.50 -14.81
CA LYS A 18 -0.07 -32.76 -15.70
C LYS A 18 -0.29 -31.52 -16.56
N ASN A 19 0.25 -31.57 -17.77
CA ASN A 19 0.02 -30.62 -18.84
C ASN A 19 -1.36 -30.92 -19.46
N ASN A 20 -2.27 -29.95 -19.51
CA ASN A 20 -3.48 -30.03 -20.32
C ASN A 20 -3.47 -28.89 -21.33
N THR A 21 -2.73 -29.11 -22.42
CA THR A 21 -2.86 -28.34 -23.66
C THR A 21 -4.14 -28.79 -24.36
N LYS A 22 -5.09 -27.88 -24.57
CA LYS A 22 -6.13 -28.02 -25.60
C LYS A 22 -5.88 -26.93 -26.64
N ASP A 23 -5.18 -27.32 -27.70
CA ASP A 23 -5.27 -26.67 -29.00
C ASP A 23 -6.29 -27.42 -29.86
N GLN A 24 -7.19 -26.66 -30.47
CA GLN A 24 -7.81 -26.84 -31.80
C GLN A 24 -9.16 -26.08 -31.81
N SER A 25 -9.60 -25.37 -32.86
CA SER A 25 -9.02 -25.01 -34.15
C SER A 25 -10.12 -24.29 -34.95
N LYS A 26 -9.76 -23.16 -35.56
CA LYS A 26 -10.17 -22.62 -36.89
C LYS A 26 -11.61 -22.17 -37.21
N ASN A 27 -11.62 -20.92 -37.69
CA ASN A 27 -12.26 -20.33 -38.89
C ASN A 27 -13.81 -20.27 -38.90
N SER A 28 -14.47 -19.23 -39.42
CA SER A 28 -14.18 -18.49 -40.66
C SER A 28 -15.04 -17.23 -40.81
N SER A 29 -14.50 -16.25 -41.56
CA SER A 29 -15.16 -15.31 -42.50
C SER A 29 -16.14 -14.27 -41.93
N GLY A 30 -15.79 -12.98 -41.90
CA GLY A 30 -15.97 -11.99 -42.99
C GLY A 30 -16.94 -10.90 -42.46
N LYS A 31 -16.93 -9.60 -42.78
CA LYS A 31 -16.40 -8.78 -43.88
C LYS A 31 -16.61 -7.30 -43.48
N GLU A 32 -15.68 -6.42 -43.89
CA GLU A 32 -15.80 -4.97 -44.22
C GLU A 32 -16.41 -3.92 -43.25
N VAL A 33 -15.50 -3.05 -42.73
CA VAL A 33 -15.43 -1.56 -42.82
C VAL A 33 -16.70 -0.76 -43.15
N ASN A 34 -17.06 0.21 -42.28
CA ASN A 34 -17.12 1.63 -42.68
C ASN A 34 -17.04 2.62 -41.48
N VAL A 35 -16.38 3.74 -41.75
CA VAL A 35 -16.23 4.95 -40.93
C VAL A 35 -17.42 5.87 -41.22
N GLU A 36 -17.85 6.69 -40.25
CA GLU A 36 -18.04 8.16 -40.38
C GLU A 36 -19.05 8.73 -39.36
N GLN A 37 -18.68 9.88 -38.82
CA GLN A 37 -19.40 10.72 -37.86
C GLN A 37 -20.54 11.49 -38.56
N ASN A 38 -21.61 11.81 -37.83
CA ASN A 38 -22.06 13.21 -37.76
C ASN A 38 -23.12 13.48 -36.70
N GLU A 39 -23.02 14.70 -36.18
CA GLU A 39 -23.78 15.35 -35.12
C GLU A 39 -25.23 15.66 -35.51
N THR A 40 -26.11 15.82 -34.52
CA THR A 40 -27.26 16.71 -34.65
C THR A 40 -27.64 17.30 -33.29
N ASN A 41 -27.52 18.63 -33.20
CA ASN A 41 -28.14 19.50 -32.21
C ASN A 41 -29.67 19.43 -32.34
N VAL A 42 -30.39 19.38 -31.22
CA VAL A 42 -31.72 19.99 -31.09
C VAL A 42 -31.85 20.56 -29.68
N ASP A 43 -31.93 21.88 -29.62
CA ASP A 43 -32.33 22.68 -28.47
C ASP A 43 -33.79 22.38 -28.07
N GLU A 44 -34.07 22.30 -26.76
CA GLU A 44 -35.37 22.77 -26.25
C GLU A 44 -35.24 23.27 -24.80
N GLU A 45 -35.59 24.54 -24.65
CA GLU A 45 -35.64 25.37 -23.46
C GLU A 45 -36.93 25.11 -22.67
N ASN A 46 -36.88 25.09 -21.33
CA ASN A 46 -37.95 25.57 -20.45
C ASN A 46 -37.49 25.67 -18.98
N ASP A 47 -37.08 26.88 -18.62
CA ASP A 47 -37.60 27.74 -17.54
C ASP A 47 -38.25 27.10 -16.28
N ILE A 48 -37.75 27.46 -15.08
CA ILE A 48 -38.45 28.26 -14.04
C ILE A 48 -37.63 28.31 -12.71
N ASN A 49 -37.40 29.55 -12.27
CA ASN A 49 -36.84 30.01 -10.99
C ASN A 49 -37.67 29.69 -9.72
N LYS A 50 -37.02 29.51 -8.55
CA LYS A 50 -37.15 30.39 -7.34
C LYS A 50 -36.74 29.70 -5.99
N TYR A 51 -35.83 30.40 -5.28
CA TYR A 51 -35.76 30.65 -3.81
C TYR A 51 -35.23 29.47 -2.94
N ASP A 52 -34.33 29.62 -1.95
CA ASP A 52 -34.02 30.75 -1.05
C ASP A 52 -32.56 30.74 -0.54
N ASN A 53 -32.06 31.94 -0.23
CA ASN A 53 -30.90 32.22 0.64
C ASN A 53 -31.20 31.77 2.07
N ILE A 54 -30.25 31.09 2.73
CA ILE A 54 -30.14 31.12 4.20
C ILE A 54 -28.68 31.42 4.57
N ASP A 55 -28.49 32.66 4.98
CA ASP A 55 -27.32 33.17 5.69
C ASP A 55 -27.16 32.50 7.07
N ASN A 56 -25.90 32.26 7.43
CA ASN A 56 -25.32 32.33 8.77
C ASN A 56 -26.02 31.59 9.94
N LEU A 57 -25.40 30.48 10.35
CA LEU A 57 -25.28 30.13 11.76
C LEU A 57 -23.84 29.66 12.04
N GLU A 58 -22.95 30.63 12.28
CA GLU A 58 -21.68 30.38 12.97
C GLU A 58 -22.00 30.04 14.43
N GLU A 59 -21.93 28.75 14.78
CA GLU A 59 -21.81 28.34 16.18
C GLU A 59 -20.33 28.06 16.45
N SER A 60 -19.70 28.97 17.20
CA SER A 60 -18.30 28.84 17.62
C SER A 60 -18.16 27.66 18.58
N VAL A 61 -17.74 26.51 18.06
CA VAL A 61 -17.32 25.38 18.88
C VAL A 61 -15.98 25.75 19.53
N ASP A 62 -16.02 25.99 20.84
CA ASP A 62 -14.85 26.15 21.69
C ASP A 62 -14.02 24.86 21.69
N THR A 63 -13.01 24.78 20.82
CA THR A 63 -12.07 23.66 20.72
C THR A 63 -10.95 23.68 21.78
N SER A 64 -11.09 24.46 22.86
CA SER A 64 -10.03 24.61 23.88
C SER A 64 -9.77 23.37 24.75
N LYS A 65 -10.41 22.22 24.48
CA LYS A 65 -10.04 20.93 25.08
C LYS A 65 -10.13 19.77 24.08
N THR A 66 -9.15 19.70 23.18
CA THR A 66 -8.85 18.43 22.49
C THR A 66 -7.42 18.06 22.84
N ASN A 67 -7.26 16.90 23.48
CA ASN A 67 -5.98 16.33 23.87
C ASN A 67 -4.96 16.45 22.72
N SER A 68 -4.02 17.37 22.87
CA SER A 68 -2.90 17.55 21.96
C SER A 68 -1.98 16.33 22.06
N ALA A 69 -2.01 15.44 21.08
CA ALA A 69 -0.97 14.42 20.93
C ALA A 69 -0.79 13.94 19.48
N ALA A 70 -1.87 13.80 18.70
CA ALA A 70 -1.77 13.49 17.28
C ALA A 70 -1.82 14.78 16.43
N GLY A 71 -0.68 15.47 16.34
CA GLY A 71 -0.49 16.56 15.38
C GLY A 71 -0.67 16.08 13.93
N GLU A 72 -0.84 17.02 13.01
CA GLU A 72 -0.78 16.71 11.58
C GLU A 72 0.65 16.25 11.25
N ILE A 73 0.82 14.94 10.99
CA ILE A 73 2.14 14.34 10.76
C ILE A 73 2.58 14.43 9.29
N SER A 74 1.86 15.17 8.45
CA SER A 74 2.21 15.36 7.05
C SER A 74 3.65 15.88 6.90
N GLY A 75 4.41 15.28 5.99
CA GLY A 75 5.78 15.66 5.70
C GLY A 75 6.72 14.49 5.42
N ARG A 76 7.98 14.83 5.18
CA ARG A 76 9.08 13.88 4.96
C ARG A 76 9.87 13.70 6.24
N TYR A 77 10.28 12.46 6.50
CA TYR A 77 11.05 12.09 7.68
C TYR A 77 12.17 11.14 7.28
N THR A 78 13.32 11.30 7.93
CA THR A 78 14.52 10.48 7.73
C THR A 78 14.77 9.63 8.97
N LYS A 79 15.08 8.34 8.77
CA LYS A 79 15.35 7.40 9.86
C LYS A 79 16.59 7.82 10.63
N GLU A 80 16.47 7.81 11.95
CA GLU A 80 17.59 8.11 12.82
C GLU A 80 18.66 7.00 12.75
N GLY A 81 19.93 7.42 12.73
CA GLY A 81 21.07 6.49 12.70
C GLY A 81 21.47 5.99 11.31
N GLU A 82 20.72 6.34 10.26
CA GLU A 82 21.05 5.99 8.87
C GLU A 82 21.53 7.24 8.10
N ALA A 83 22.69 7.13 7.46
CA ALA A 83 23.22 8.18 6.59
C ALA A 83 22.64 8.01 5.17
N ASP A 84 21.38 8.41 4.99
CA ASP A 84 20.69 8.37 3.70
C ASP A 84 20.22 9.77 3.30
N GLU A 85 21.18 10.68 3.06
CA GLU A 85 20.90 12.05 2.61
C GLU A 85 20.11 12.08 1.28
N ALA A 86 20.33 11.07 0.44
CA ALA A 86 19.62 10.89 -0.82
C ALA A 86 18.23 10.23 -0.65
N CYS A 87 17.88 9.80 0.57
CA CYS A 87 16.56 9.32 0.91
C CYS A 87 16.13 8.11 0.05
N ASN A 88 17.07 7.20 -0.18
CA ASN A 88 16.90 6.03 -1.04
C ASN A 88 15.83 5.06 -0.53
N CYS A 89 15.86 4.69 0.75
CA CYS A 89 14.88 3.80 1.39
C CYS A 89 14.66 4.03 2.89
N TYR A 90 15.48 4.88 3.52
CA TYR A 90 15.39 5.16 4.95
C TYR A 90 14.63 6.45 5.25
N CYS A 91 13.69 6.79 4.37
CA CYS A 91 12.77 7.88 4.56
C CYS A 91 11.34 7.41 4.44
N VAL A 92 10.46 8.13 5.14
CA VAL A 92 9.02 8.02 4.95
C VAL A 92 8.44 9.38 4.63
N GLU A 93 7.64 9.43 3.57
CA GLU A 93 6.80 10.58 3.27
C GLU A 93 5.38 10.27 3.74
N VAL A 94 4.80 11.12 4.55
CA VAL A 94 3.44 10.95 5.06
C VAL A 94 2.54 11.99 4.40
N SER A 95 1.55 11.51 3.65
CA SER A 95 0.47 12.31 3.07
C SER A 95 -0.86 11.84 3.64
N LEU A 96 -1.60 12.74 4.30
CA LEU A 96 -2.90 12.42 4.90
C LEU A 96 -4.07 12.59 3.91
N THR A 97 -3.82 13.10 2.70
CA THR A 97 -4.82 13.35 1.66
C THR A 97 -4.71 12.39 0.47
N GLY A 98 -3.78 11.43 0.53
CA GLY A 98 -3.55 10.47 -0.56
C GLY A 98 -2.69 9.29 -0.13
N ASN A 99 -2.12 8.62 -1.13
CA ASN A 99 -1.19 7.52 -0.87
C ASN A 99 0.24 8.05 -0.78
N SER A 100 1.05 7.39 0.05
CA SER A 100 2.49 7.57 0.10
C SER A 100 3.21 6.31 -0.37
N GLU A 101 4.42 6.46 -0.90
CA GLU A 101 5.25 5.32 -1.29
C GLU A 101 6.27 5.00 -0.20
N PHE A 102 6.28 3.76 0.28
CA PHE A 102 7.28 3.25 1.21
C PHE A 102 8.27 2.32 0.50
N CYS A 103 9.55 2.42 0.84
CA CYS A 103 10.57 1.45 0.41
C CYS A 103 10.79 0.37 1.48
N LEU A 104 10.77 -0.89 1.05
CA LEU A 104 11.10 -2.08 1.81
C LEU A 104 12.35 -2.76 1.21
N GLN A 105 13.07 -3.58 1.97
CA GLN A 105 14.22 -4.34 1.44
C GLN A 105 14.10 -5.81 1.77
N PRO A 106 14.18 -6.71 0.77
CA PRO A 106 15.47 -7.22 0.28
C PRO A 106 15.36 -7.71 -1.18
N ASP A 107 15.18 -6.89 -2.21
CA ASP A 107 16.11 -5.85 -2.65
C ASP A 107 15.35 -4.75 -3.44
N ARG A 108 14.85 -3.76 -2.69
CA ARG A 108 14.10 -2.57 -3.15
C ARG A 108 12.72 -2.88 -3.73
N MET A 109 11.78 -3.06 -2.82
CA MET A 109 10.35 -3.10 -3.13
C MET A 109 9.69 -1.82 -2.68
N TYR A 110 8.74 -1.34 -3.46
CA TYR A 110 8.04 -0.09 -3.21
C TYR A 110 6.55 -0.36 -3.07
N ILE A 111 5.93 0.08 -1.99
CA ILE A 111 4.49 -0.10 -1.78
C ILE A 111 3.79 1.25 -1.64
N ASN A 112 2.57 1.33 -2.14
CA ASN A 112 1.70 2.46 -1.83
C ASN A 112 0.95 2.16 -0.54
N VAL A 113 0.94 3.12 0.37
CA VAL A 113 0.27 3.05 1.66
C VAL A 113 -0.67 4.24 1.83
N ARG A 114 -1.75 4.02 2.58
CA ARG A 114 -2.66 5.08 3.04
C ARG A 114 -2.63 5.14 4.56
N PHE A 115 -2.96 6.30 5.12
CA PHE A 115 -2.95 6.49 6.56
C PHE A 115 -4.35 6.73 7.10
N GLU A 116 -4.67 6.13 8.24
CA GLU A 116 -5.86 6.45 9.01
C GLU A 116 -5.48 6.89 10.42
N LYS A 117 -6.18 7.91 10.92
CA LYS A 117 -5.96 8.43 12.26
C LYS A 117 -6.50 7.46 13.31
N THR A 118 -5.74 7.27 14.37
CA THR A 118 -6.14 6.53 15.58
C THR A 118 -6.13 7.46 16.80
N ALA A 119 -6.50 6.94 17.97
CA ALA A 119 -6.47 7.72 19.21
C ALA A 119 -5.06 8.25 19.56
N ASN A 120 -4.01 7.50 19.20
CA ASN A 120 -2.63 7.75 19.65
C ASN A 120 -1.65 7.96 18.50
N GLY A 121 -2.12 8.13 17.27
CA GLY A 121 -1.26 8.23 16.09
C GLY A 121 -2.00 7.88 14.81
N TYR A 122 -1.35 7.09 13.96
CA TYR A 122 -1.89 6.70 12.66
C TYR A 122 -1.54 5.24 12.36
N ASN A 123 -2.44 4.55 11.68
CA ASN A 123 -2.17 3.25 11.08
C ASN A 123 -1.87 3.44 9.59
N ALA A 124 -0.88 2.73 9.07
CA ALA A 124 -0.61 2.64 7.66
C ALA A 124 -1.16 1.32 7.11
N PHE A 125 -1.89 1.40 6.01
CA PHE A 125 -2.51 0.27 5.32
C PHE A 125 -1.92 0.12 3.93
N TYR A 126 -1.68 -1.13 3.52
CA TYR A 126 -1.26 -1.44 2.16
C TYR A 126 -2.37 -1.12 1.16
N VAL A 127 -2.01 -0.52 0.02
CA VAL A 127 -2.96 -0.21 -1.07
C VAL A 127 -2.66 -1.05 -2.31
N SER A 128 -1.42 -0.97 -2.79
CA SER A 128 -0.98 -1.59 -4.04
C SER A 128 0.55 -1.63 -4.12
N PRO A 129 1.13 -2.50 -4.98
CA PRO A 129 2.54 -2.37 -5.31
C PRO A 129 2.75 -1.08 -6.09
N SER A 130 3.87 -0.41 -5.86
CA SER A 130 4.29 0.69 -6.73
C SER A 130 4.68 0.18 -8.12
N SER A 131 4.52 1.02 -9.14
CA SER A 131 4.98 0.78 -10.50
C SER A 131 6.51 0.67 -10.63
N LYS A 132 7.26 1.06 -9.58
CA LYS A 132 8.72 0.93 -9.51
C LYS A 132 9.19 -0.51 -9.26
N ASN A 133 8.30 -1.41 -8.83
CA ASN A 133 8.66 -2.80 -8.62
C ASN A 133 8.91 -3.51 -9.95
N THR A 134 10.01 -4.24 -10.01
CA THR A 134 10.34 -5.14 -11.13
C THR A 134 10.00 -6.60 -10.82
N ASN A 135 9.89 -6.94 -9.53
CA ASN A 135 9.55 -8.28 -9.07
C ASN A 135 8.03 -8.52 -9.13
N LYS A 136 7.62 -9.53 -9.89
CA LYS A 136 6.22 -9.97 -10.02
C LYS A 136 5.90 -11.23 -9.21
N ASP A 137 6.88 -11.82 -8.55
CA ASP A 137 6.77 -13.11 -7.86
C ASP A 137 6.24 -12.96 -6.42
N LEU A 138 5.98 -11.73 -5.97
CA LEU A 138 5.33 -11.50 -4.69
C LEU A 138 3.81 -11.62 -4.82
N PRO A 139 3.13 -12.15 -3.79
CA PRO A 139 1.68 -12.32 -3.77
C PRO A 139 0.99 -10.99 -3.45
N TRP A 140 1.22 -9.97 -4.28
CA TRP A 140 0.74 -8.61 -4.06
C TRP A 140 -0.79 -8.52 -3.90
N ASP A 141 -1.50 -9.35 -4.64
CA ASP A 141 -2.97 -9.36 -4.64
C ASP A 141 -3.55 -10.10 -3.43
N ASP A 142 -2.76 -10.95 -2.76
CA ASP A 142 -3.19 -11.72 -1.59
C ASP A 142 -2.97 -10.96 -0.27
N PHE A 143 -2.22 -9.85 -0.29
CA PHE A 143 -1.98 -9.05 0.91
C PHE A 143 -3.24 -8.31 1.36
N ASP A 144 -3.57 -8.48 2.64
CA ASP A 144 -4.72 -7.84 3.28
C ASP A 144 -4.58 -6.31 3.25
N LYS A 145 -5.62 -5.61 2.77
CA LYS A 145 -5.64 -4.14 2.64
C LYS A 145 -6.37 -3.42 3.77
N ASP A 146 -7.11 -4.19 4.57
CA ASP A 146 -7.89 -3.71 5.73
C ASP A 146 -7.16 -3.95 7.06
N GLU A 147 -5.96 -4.54 7.00
CA GLU A 147 -5.08 -4.77 8.14
C GLU A 147 -3.91 -3.80 8.10
N ALA A 148 -3.59 -3.21 9.25
CA ALA A 148 -2.48 -2.26 9.34
C ALA A 148 -1.14 -2.99 9.19
N ILE A 149 -0.27 -2.47 8.31
CA ILE A 149 1.08 -2.99 8.09
C ILE A 149 2.15 -2.24 8.90
N ALA A 150 1.81 -1.05 9.41
CA ALA A 150 2.63 -0.28 10.34
C ALA A 150 1.78 0.66 11.19
N THR A 151 2.32 1.10 12.33
CA THR A 151 1.76 2.19 13.13
C THR A 151 2.76 3.33 13.23
N LEU A 152 2.26 4.56 13.23
CA LEU A 152 3.03 5.79 13.30
C LEU A 152 2.59 6.60 14.51
N GLN A 153 3.53 6.90 15.39
CA GLN A 153 3.32 7.69 16.59
C GLN A 153 4.13 8.98 16.48
N PRO A 154 3.47 10.16 16.44
CA PRO A 154 4.19 11.43 16.50
C PRO A 154 5.03 11.52 17.78
N THR A 155 6.25 12.03 17.64
CA THR A 155 7.14 12.33 18.77
C THR A 155 7.41 13.84 18.82
N LYS A 156 8.20 14.30 19.79
CA LYS A 156 8.55 15.73 19.89
C LYS A 156 9.36 16.24 18.69
N THR A 157 10.14 15.36 18.05
CA THR A 157 11.11 15.71 17.01
C THR A 157 10.82 15.05 15.66
N GLY A 158 9.82 14.16 15.60
CA GLY A 158 9.45 13.49 14.36
C GLY A 158 8.39 12.41 14.59
N LEU A 159 8.69 11.17 14.21
CA LEU A 159 7.77 10.04 14.34
C LEU A 159 8.50 8.76 14.74
N LYS A 160 7.77 7.86 15.40
CA LYS A 160 8.17 6.47 15.61
C LYS A 160 7.28 5.58 14.75
N LEU A 161 7.90 4.74 13.92
CA LEU A 161 7.24 3.78 13.06
C LEU A 161 7.49 2.36 13.58
N ASP A 162 6.41 1.70 13.96
CA ASP A 162 6.42 0.29 14.35
C ASP A 162 5.88 -0.54 13.18
N TRP A 163 6.76 -1.34 12.56
CA TRP A 163 6.43 -2.20 11.43
C TRP A 163 5.76 -3.49 11.91
N LEU A 164 4.54 -3.73 11.43
CA LEU A 164 3.74 -4.90 11.77
C LEU A 164 3.91 -6.02 10.73
N GLY A 165 4.14 -5.67 9.48
CA GLY A 165 4.27 -6.61 8.36
C GLY A 165 2.96 -6.86 7.62
N PHE A 166 3.07 -7.51 6.46
CA PHE A 166 1.92 -7.90 5.66
C PHE A 166 1.17 -9.07 6.29
N LYS A 167 -0.14 -9.12 6.06
CA LYS A 167 -0.97 -10.28 6.38
C LYS A 167 -1.59 -10.86 5.12
N ILE A 168 -1.85 -12.16 5.16
CA ILE A 168 -2.65 -12.90 4.19
C ILE A 168 -3.68 -13.66 5.02
N GLU A 169 -4.97 -13.41 4.76
CA GLU A 169 -6.08 -14.02 5.50
C GLU A 169 -5.98 -13.78 7.03
N GLY A 170 -5.54 -12.60 7.42
CA GLY A 170 -5.38 -12.18 8.82
C GLY A 170 -4.14 -12.76 9.51
N GLN A 171 -3.34 -13.58 8.83
CA GLN A 171 -2.12 -14.18 9.38
C GLN A 171 -0.88 -13.44 8.89
N LEU A 172 0.10 -13.23 9.78
CA LEU A 172 1.36 -12.59 9.43
C LEU A 172 2.09 -13.39 8.34
N ALA A 173 2.28 -12.76 7.19
CA ALA A 173 3.06 -13.32 6.09
C ALA A 173 4.55 -13.23 6.43
N THR A 174 5.01 -14.16 7.25
CA THR A 174 6.30 -14.09 7.97
C THR A 174 7.49 -13.95 7.01
N ASP A 175 7.43 -14.59 5.85
CA ASP A 175 8.46 -14.51 4.81
C ASP A 175 8.65 -13.09 4.25
N TYR A 176 7.62 -12.24 4.32
CA TYR A 176 7.63 -10.86 3.82
C TYR A 176 7.64 -9.81 4.94
N ALA A 177 7.30 -10.21 6.18
CA ALA A 177 7.29 -9.33 7.34
C ALA A 177 8.67 -8.73 7.65
N ILE A 178 9.75 -9.44 7.31
CA ILE A 178 11.13 -8.97 7.55
C ILE A 178 11.50 -7.73 6.71
N PHE A 179 10.77 -7.48 5.62
CA PHE A 179 11.18 -6.52 4.59
C PHE A 179 11.15 -5.06 5.05
N GLY A 180 10.11 -4.67 5.79
CA GLY A 180 10.04 -3.34 6.41
C GLY A 180 10.74 -3.29 7.76
N LYS A 181 11.02 -4.43 8.41
CA LYS A 181 11.60 -4.44 9.76
C LYS A 181 13.01 -3.85 9.80
N LYS A 182 13.80 -4.01 8.74
CA LYS A 182 15.15 -3.41 8.67
C LYS A 182 15.13 -1.95 8.24
N THR A 183 14.27 -1.60 7.28
CA THR A 183 14.26 -0.25 6.68
C THR A 183 13.36 0.72 7.42
N LEU A 184 12.13 0.33 7.75
CA LEU A 184 11.10 1.25 8.24
C LEU A 184 10.94 1.25 9.75
N GLU A 185 11.28 0.17 10.45
CA GLU A 185 11.19 0.14 11.92
C GLU A 185 12.11 1.20 12.55
N GLY A 186 11.56 2.01 13.45
CA GLY A 186 12.34 2.84 14.35
C GLY A 186 11.86 4.29 14.46
N ASN A 187 12.77 5.16 14.90
CA ASN A 187 12.53 6.59 15.03
C ASN A 187 12.98 7.33 13.77
N PHE A 188 12.26 8.38 13.44
CA PHE A 188 12.55 9.26 12.32
C PHE A 188 12.46 10.71 12.78
N THR A 189 13.37 11.54 12.28
CA THR A 189 13.35 12.98 12.47
C THR A 189 12.71 13.65 11.25
N LYS A 190 11.93 14.70 11.47
CA LYS A 190 11.33 15.47 10.37
C LYS A 190 12.44 16.17 9.57
N SER A 191 12.46 15.96 8.26
CA SER A 191 13.40 16.60 7.33
C SER A 191 13.02 18.05 7.05
#